data_AF-A0A673UF72-F1
#
_entry.id   AF-A0A673UF72-F1
#
_cell.length_a   1.000
_cell.length_b   1.000
_cell.length_c   1.000
_cell.angle_alpha   90.00
_cell.angle_beta   90.00
_cell.angle_gamma   90.00
#
_symmetry.space_group_name_H-M   'P 1'
#
loop_
_entity.id
_entity.type
_entity.pdbx_description
1 polymer ?
#
loop_
_entity_poly.entity_id
_entity_poly.type
_entity_poly.pdbx_seq_one_letter_code
_entity_poly.pdbx_strand_id
1 'polypeptide(L)'
;MVVSSAAILRASRLRRWGQLSGSPELWSGGRVSWAPARRTATWSLEPAGSSSWDEPVRIAVRGLAPGQPVTLRASLRDEKGALFRSHARYQADVRGLLDLARAPALGGSFTGLEPMGLLWALEPEKPFWRFMKRDVETPFAVELEVLEGHEPEAGRLLGRAVLERDFLRPGVRRVPVREGRVRATLFLPPGPGPFPGIIDIFGIGGGLLEYRASLMAGHGFATLALAYYNFEDLPKELDSIDLAYFEEAVCYMLQHSQVKGPGIGLLGISLGADICLSMASLFKNISATVSINGSGFSGNRPIYYKQTYLPTLGFDLRRIKVTFSGILDIVDIRNDTIGGCENPSMIPIEKALGPILFIVGQDDHNWRSELYAQIASERLQAHGKEKLEIISYPGTGHYIEPPYFPLCPASVHKLLNKPVIWGGEPRAHSKAQEDAWKQILTFFCKHLGSPQNIASPKL
;
A
#
# COMPACT_ATOMS: atom_id res chain seq x y z
N MET A 1 31.05 -49.49 -13.24
CA MET A 1 30.42 -50.82 -13.24
C MET A 1 29.40 -50.84 -14.36
N VAL A 2 29.77 -51.51 -15.46
CA VAL A 2 28.92 -51.86 -16.59
C VAL A 2 28.12 -53.12 -16.21
N VAL A 3 26.95 -53.32 -16.82
CA VAL A 3 26.25 -54.59 -17.21
C VAL A 3 24.74 -54.27 -17.18
N SER A 4 24.05 -53.94 -18.28
CA SER A 4 23.62 -54.75 -19.45
C SER A 4 22.60 -55.85 -19.13
N SER A 5 21.39 -55.78 -19.73
CA SER A 5 20.75 -56.80 -20.62
C SER A 5 19.40 -57.27 -20.03
N ALA A 6 18.36 -57.67 -20.76
CA ALA A 6 18.00 -57.71 -22.17
C ALA A 6 16.47 -57.97 -22.26
N ALA A 7 15.87 -57.61 -23.38
CA ALA A 7 14.49 -57.95 -23.74
C ALA A 7 14.34 -59.45 -24.08
N ILE A 8 13.18 -60.05 -23.77
CA ILE A 8 12.70 -61.29 -24.42
C ILE A 8 11.21 -61.15 -24.76
N LEU A 9 10.93 -61.21 -26.06
CA LEU A 9 9.63 -61.48 -26.66
C LEU A 9 9.14 -62.90 -26.33
N ARG A 10 7.84 -63.06 -26.04
CA ARG A 10 7.12 -64.29 -26.35
C ARG A 10 5.75 -63.96 -26.96
N ALA A 11 5.58 -64.37 -28.21
CA ALA A 11 4.30 -64.54 -28.86
C ALA A 11 3.64 -65.85 -28.40
N SER A 12 2.31 -65.89 -28.29
CA SER A 12 1.48 -66.66 -29.23
C SER A 12 0.06 -66.98 -28.70
N ARG A 13 -0.84 -67.03 -29.69
CA ARG A 13 -2.08 -67.82 -29.85
C ARG A 13 -3.43 -67.10 -29.68
N LEU A 14 -3.99 -66.89 -30.87
CA LEU A 14 -5.39 -66.72 -31.22
C LEU A 14 -6.33 -67.73 -30.54
N ARG A 15 -7.52 -67.26 -30.15
CA ARG A 15 -8.75 -68.05 -30.19
C ARG A 15 -9.81 -67.30 -31.00
N ARG A 16 -10.28 -67.94 -32.07
CA ARG A 16 -11.46 -67.59 -32.87
C ARG A 16 -12.71 -67.68 -32.02
N TRP A 17 -13.58 -66.68 -32.07
CA TRP A 17 -15.01 -66.81 -31.79
C TRP A 17 -15.79 -66.25 -32.98
N GLY A 18 -16.87 -66.96 -33.34
CA GLY A 18 -17.47 -66.99 -34.67
C GLY A 18 -18.28 -65.77 -35.10
N GLN A 19 -18.48 -65.71 -36.41
CA GLN A 19 -19.47 -64.87 -37.08
C GLN A 19 -20.88 -65.35 -36.75
N LEU A 20 -21.75 -64.43 -36.32
CA LEU A 20 -23.19 -64.51 -36.56
C LEU A 20 -23.65 -63.20 -37.18
N SER A 21 -24.38 -63.36 -38.27
CA SER A 21 -24.94 -62.38 -39.18
C SER A 21 -26.17 -61.67 -38.61
N GLY A 22 -26.22 -60.35 -38.75
CA GLY A 22 -27.44 -59.54 -38.56
C GLY A 22 -27.14 -58.04 -38.69
N SER A 23 -27.74 -57.39 -39.67
CA SER A 23 -27.71 -55.92 -39.90
C SER A 23 -29.16 -55.39 -39.79
N PRO A 24 -29.41 -54.10 -39.54
CA PRO A 24 -30.02 -53.64 -38.29
C PRO A 24 -31.45 -53.09 -38.45
N GLU A 25 -32.25 -53.16 -37.39
CA GLU A 25 -33.51 -52.39 -37.29
C GLU A 25 -33.20 -50.94 -36.90
N LEU A 26 -33.57 -50.02 -37.80
CA LEU A 26 -33.52 -48.57 -37.61
C LEU A 26 -34.59 -48.11 -36.61
N TRP A 27 -34.18 -47.79 -35.39
CA TRP A 27 -34.98 -46.99 -34.47
C TRP A 27 -34.79 -45.51 -34.77
N SER A 28 -35.83 -44.89 -35.33
CA SER A 28 -35.97 -43.44 -35.43
C SER A 28 -36.45 -42.88 -34.10
N GLY A 29 -35.62 -42.10 -33.39
CA GLY A 29 -36.11 -41.40 -32.20
C GLY A 29 -35.02 -40.85 -31.29
N GLY A 30 -34.58 -39.62 -31.57
CA GLY A 30 -33.79 -38.84 -30.62
C GLY A 30 -33.23 -37.59 -31.28
N ARG A 31 -33.95 -36.46 -31.19
CA ARG A 31 -33.31 -35.15 -31.39
C ARG A 31 -32.25 -35.02 -30.29
N VAL A 32 -31.00 -35.26 -30.63
CA VAL A 32 -29.87 -34.80 -29.82
C VAL A 32 -29.90 -33.28 -29.94
N SER A 33 -30.46 -32.61 -28.94
CA SER A 33 -30.25 -31.18 -28.79
C SER A 33 -28.77 -31.00 -28.46
N TRP A 34 -28.02 -30.39 -29.38
CA TRP A 34 -26.75 -29.80 -29.03
C TRP A 34 -27.06 -28.72 -28.00
N ALA A 35 -26.85 -29.02 -26.72
CA ALA A 35 -26.79 -27.99 -25.70
C ALA A 35 -25.77 -26.96 -26.19
N PRO A 36 -26.08 -25.65 -26.17
CA PRO A 36 -25.13 -24.64 -26.60
C PRO A 36 -23.83 -24.84 -25.82
N ALA A 37 -22.70 -24.75 -26.52
CA ALA A 37 -21.36 -24.84 -25.94
C ALA A 37 -21.31 -24.03 -24.63
N ARG A 38 -20.70 -24.62 -23.59
CA ARG A 38 -20.57 -23.98 -22.27
C ARG A 38 -20.11 -22.52 -22.47
N ARG A 39 -20.90 -21.57 -21.95
CA ARG A 39 -20.54 -20.14 -22.02
C ARG A 39 -19.18 -19.95 -21.37
N THR A 40 -18.28 -19.22 -22.04
CA THR A 40 -16.97 -18.84 -21.49
C THR A 40 -17.17 -18.01 -20.22
N ALA A 41 -16.37 -18.26 -19.19
CA ALA A 41 -16.49 -17.49 -17.95
C ALA A 41 -16.21 -16.01 -18.24
N THR A 42 -17.12 -15.14 -17.81
CA THR A 42 -17.06 -13.70 -18.12
C THR A 42 -16.91 -12.91 -16.83
N TRP A 43 -15.92 -12.02 -16.79
CA TRP A 43 -15.67 -11.11 -15.67
C TRP A 43 -16.62 -9.91 -15.71
N SER A 44 -17.02 -9.45 -14.52
CA SER A 44 -17.73 -8.20 -14.28
C SER A 44 -16.95 -7.44 -13.22
N LEU A 45 -16.51 -6.22 -13.56
CA LEU A 45 -15.76 -5.33 -12.69
C LEU A 45 -16.58 -4.05 -12.52
N GLU A 46 -16.83 -3.64 -11.27
CA GLU A 46 -17.60 -2.44 -10.94
C GLU A 46 -16.77 -1.57 -9.97
N PRO A 47 -16.42 -0.32 -10.33
CA PRO A 47 -16.77 0.38 -11.58
C PRO A 47 -16.13 -0.26 -12.83
N ALA A 48 -16.79 -0.12 -13.98
CA ALA A 48 -16.27 -0.61 -15.25
C ALA A 48 -15.19 0.33 -15.79
N GLY A 49 -14.10 -0.22 -16.32
CA GLY A 49 -12.96 0.54 -16.83
C GLY A 49 -11.80 0.60 -15.83
N SER A 50 -11.07 1.71 -15.84
CA SER A 50 -9.99 1.96 -14.88
C SER A 50 -10.54 2.53 -13.56
N SER A 51 -9.80 2.34 -12.48
CA SER A 51 -10.20 2.78 -11.13
C SER A 51 -8.95 3.16 -10.33
N SER A 52 -9.05 4.15 -9.43
CA SER A 52 -7.87 4.59 -8.66
C SER A 52 -7.40 3.51 -7.68
N TRP A 53 -6.09 3.35 -7.48
CA TRP A 53 -5.49 2.28 -6.68
C TRP A 53 -6.05 2.18 -5.26
N ASP A 54 -6.53 3.28 -4.67
CA ASP A 54 -7.11 3.34 -3.33
C ASP A 54 -8.63 3.09 -3.27
N GLU A 55 -9.30 2.83 -4.40
CA GLU A 55 -10.75 2.59 -4.46
C GLU A 55 -11.10 1.09 -4.50
N PRO A 56 -12.15 0.64 -3.80
CA PRO A 56 -12.61 -0.74 -3.91
C PRO A 56 -13.19 -1.02 -5.30
N VAL A 57 -12.99 -2.26 -5.78
CA VAL A 57 -13.59 -2.77 -7.02
C VAL A 57 -14.38 -4.01 -6.68
N ARG A 58 -15.65 -4.06 -7.08
CA ARG A 58 -16.45 -5.27 -6.98
C ARG A 58 -16.14 -6.17 -8.16
N ILE A 59 -15.74 -7.40 -7.84
CA ILE A 59 -15.33 -8.41 -8.81
C ILE A 59 -16.37 -9.53 -8.81
N ALA A 60 -16.83 -9.92 -10.00
CA ALA A 60 -17.68 -11.09 -10.18
C ALA A 60 -17.36 -11.85 -11.47
N VAL A 61 -17.66 -13.15 -11.46
CA VAL A 61 -17.51 -14.06 -12.60
C VAL A 61 -18.84 -14.76 -12.88
N ARG A 62 -19.30 -14.70 -14.13
CA ARG A 62 -20.54 -15.34 -14.60
C ARG A 62 -20.22 -16.44 -15.62
N GLY A 63 -21.17 -17.36 -15.79
CA GLY A 63 -21.05 -18.42 -16.80
C GLY A 63 -20.31 -19.66 -16.32
N LEU A 64 -20.08 -19.78 -15.00
CA LEU A 64 -19.58 -21.02 -14.39
C LEU A 64 -20.69 -22.07 -14.31
N ALA A 65 -20.34 -23.34 -14.12
CA ALA A 65 -21.33 -24.35 -13.77
C ALA A 65 -21.84 -24.13 -12.33
N PRO A 66 -23.11 -24.50 -12.02
CA PRO A 66 -23.63 -24.46 -10.66
C PRO A 66 -22.70 -25.18 -9.67
N GLY A 67 -22.28 -24.51 -8.60
CA GLY A 67 -21.40 -25.10 -7.59
C GLY A 67 -19.97 -25.40 -8.06
N GLN A 68 -19.54 -24.88 -9.22
CA GLN A 68 -18.23 -25.18 -9.78
C GLN A 68 -17.09 -24.70 -8.86
N PRO A 69 -16.12 -25.56 -8.50
CA PRO A 69 -14.91 -25.14 -7.83
C PRO A 69 -14.00 -24.41 -8.81
N VAL A 70 -13.50 -23.24 -8.41
CA VAL A 70 -12.59 -22.42 -9.20
C VAL A 70 -11.50 -21.81 -8.32
N THR A 71 -10.37 -21.48 -8.93
CA THR A 71 -9.32 -20.67 -8.30
C THR A 71 -9.21 -19.36 -9.06
N LEU A 72 -9.31 -18.25 -8.33
CA LEU A 72 -9.02 -16.92 -8.88
C LEU A 72 -7.56 -16.59 -8.60
N ARG A 73 -6.86 -16.07 -9.61
CA ARG A 73 -5.48 -15.61 -9.50
C ARG A 73 -5.40 -14.16 -9.97
N ALA A 74 -4.68 -13.34 -9.21
CA ALA A 74 -4.27 -12.01 -9.62
C ALA A 74 -2.75 -11.99 -9.82
N SER A 75 -2.30 -11.36 -10.89
CA SER A 75 -0.88 -11.14 -11.18
C SER A 75 -0.65 -9.71 -11.63
N LEU A 76 0.46 -9.10 -11.22
CA LEU A 76 0.92 -7.82 -11.79
C LEU A 76 2.44 -7.81 -11.88
N ARG A 77 2.98 -7.01 -12.81
CA ARG A 77 4.40 -6.67 -12.82
C ARG A 77 4.57 -5.20 -12.45
N ASP A 78 5.51 -4.92 -11.56
CA ASP A 78 5.86 -3.55 -11.21
C ASP A 78 6.70 -2.88 -12.33
N GLU A 79 7.05 -1.61 -12.12
CA GLU A 79 7.82 -0.80 -13.09
C GLU A 79 9.25 -1.34 -13.36
N LYS A 80 9.73 -2.26 -12.51
CA LYS A 80 11.03 -2.95 -12.68
C LYS A 80 10.85 -4.38 -13.19
N GLY A 81 9.64 -4.77 -13.55
CA GLY A 81 9.29 -6.09 -14.07
C GLY A 81 9.15 -7.17 -13.00
N ALA A 82 9.24 -6.85 -11.72
CA ALA A 82 9.09 -7.82 -10.64
C ALA A 82 7.63 -8.26 -10.54
N LEU A 83 7.44 -9.57 -10.45
CA LEU A 83 6.12 -10.19 -10.46
C LEU A 83 5.55 -10.27 -9.05
N PHE A 84 4.30 -9.85 -8.91
CA PHE A 84 3.49 -10.02 -7.71
C PHE A 84 2.28 -10.89 -8.03
N ARG A 85 1.92 -11.81 -7.11
CA ARG A 85 0.78 -12.70 -7.29
C ARG A 85 0.01 -12.94 -6.01
N SER A 86 -1.28 -13.19 -6.16
CA SER A 86 -2.15 -13.73 -5.11
C SER A 86 -3.11 -14.73 -5.75
N HIS A 87 -3.66 -15.63 -4.94
CA HIS A 87 -4.73 -16.51 -5.40
C HIS A 87 -5.67 -16.89 -4.26
N ALA A 88 -6.91 -17.21 -4.61
CA ALA A 88 -7.88 -17.75 -3.67
C ALA A 88 -8.83 -18.75 -4.35
N ARG A 89 -9.19 -19.79 -3.61
CA ARG A 89 -10.13 -20.84 -4.01
C ARG A 89 -11.55 -20.42 -3.65
N TYR A 90 -12.48 -20.63 -4.57
CA TYR A 90 -13.90 -20.28 -4.41
C TYR A 90 -14.80 -21.36 -4.98
N GLN A 91 -16.08 -21.25 -4.67
CA GLN A 91 -17.14 -22.06 -5.27
C GLN A 91 -18.23 -21.14 -5.82
N ALA A 92 -18.63 -21.36 -7.08
CA ALA A 92 -19.73 -20.61 -7.68
C ALA A 92 -21.09 -20.93 -7.02
N ASP A 93 -22.03 -19.99 -7.07
CA ASP A 93 -23.39 -20.21 -6.58
C ASP A 93 -24.18 -21.19 -7.48
N VAL A 94 -25.42 -21.50 -7.09
CA VAL A 94 -26.32 -22.41 -7.83
C VAL A 94 -26.69 -21.91 -9.24
N ARG A 95 -26.42 -20.64 -9.55
CA ARG A 95 -26.66 -20.03 -10.86
C ARG A 95 -25.36 -19.91 -11.68
N GLY A 96 -24.23 -20.39 -11.16
CA GLY A 96 -22.94 -20.25 -11.83
C GLY A 96 -22.37 -18.82 -11.75
N LEU A 97 -22.73 -18.07 -10.71
CA LEU A 97 -22.18 -16.75 -10.39
C LEU A 97 -21.23 -16.87 -9.20
N LEU A 98 -20.05 -16.28 -9.34
CA LEU A 98 -19.14 -16.00 -8.22
C LEU A 98 -19.07 -14.49 -8.05
N ASP A 99 -19.45 -13.96 -6.88
CA ASP A 99 -19.38 -12.54 -6.52
C ASP A 99 -18.54 -12.41 -5.26
N LEU A 100 -17.38 -11.74 -5.34
CA LEU A 100 -16.39 -11.70 -4.26
C LEU A 100 -16.88 -10.88 -3.06
N ALA A 101 -17.91 -10.04 -3.25
CA ALA A 101 -18.59 -9.34 -2.16
C ALA A 101 -19.55 -10.26 -1.37
N ARG A 102 -19.78 -11.49 -1.82
CA ARG A 102 -20.77 -12.42 -1.24
C ARG A 102 -20.22 -13.81 -0.96
N ALA A 103 -19.24 -14.26 -1.75
CA ALA A 103 -18.66 -15.59 -1.64
C ALA A 103 -17.31 -15.51 -0.89
N PRO A 104 -17.17 -16.20 0.25
CA PRO A 104 -15.90 -16.23 0.97
C PRO A 104 -14.85 -17.05 0.21
N ALA A 105 -13.59 -16.61 0.29
CA ALA A 105 -12.44 -17.41 -0.11
C ALA A 105 -12.28 -18.62 0.83
N LEU A 106 -12.08 -19.80 0.23
CA LEU A 106 -11.97 -21.09 0.92
C LEU A 106 -10.52 -21.43 1.30
N GLY A 107 -9.53 -20.69 0.79
CA GLY A 107 -8.11 -20.99 0.93
C GLY A 107 -7.27 -20.35 -0.15
N GLY A 108 -5.95 -20.31 0.04
CA GLY A 108 -5.00 -19.66 -0.85
C GLY A 108 -4.20 -18.62 -0.08
N SER A 109 -3.88 -17.50 -0.73
CA SER A 109 -3.22 -16.33 -0.12
C SER A 109 -4.03 -15.71 1.03
N PHE A 110 -5.35 -15.94 1.07
CA PHE A 110 -6.25 -15.48 2.14
C PHE A 110 -7.51 -16.35 2.22
N THR A 111 -8.31 -16.16 3.28
CA THR A 111 -9.59 -16.85 3.51
C THR A 111 -10.67 -15.88 4.00
N GLY A 112 -11.93 -16.28 3.89
CA GLY A 112 -13.08 -15.51 4.35
C GLY A 112 -13.62 -14.52 3.32
N LEU A 113 -14.58 -13.70 3.73
CA LEU A 113 -15.22 -12.70 2.87
C LEU A 113 -14.34 -11.46 2.76
N GLU A 114 -13.43 -11.48 1.78
CA GLU A 114 -12.41 -10.44 1.56
C GLU A 114 -12.45 -9.99 0.08
N PRO A 115 -13.33 -9.04 -0.28
CA PRO A 115 -13.58 -8.69 -1.69
C PRO A 115 -12.34 -8.16 -2.42
N MET A 116 -11.47 -7.46 -1.69
CA MET A 116 -10.21 -6.89 -2.19
C MET A 116 -8.99 -7.78 -1.87
N GLY A 117 -9.21 -9.01 -1.40
CA GLY A 117 -8.15 -9.95 -1.02
C GLY A 117 -7.15 -10.24 -2.12
N LEU A 118 -7.62 -10.31 -3.37
CA LEU A 118 -6.74 -10.54 -4.53
C LEU A 118 -5.73 -9.39 -4.76
N LEU A 119 -5.99 -8.19 -4.24
CA LEU A 119 -5.10 -7.03 -4.37
C LEU A 119 -4.19 -6.88 -3.16
N TRP A 120 -4.75 -6.84 -1.94
CA TRP A 120 -3.93 -6.60 -0.75
C TRP A 120 -3.03 -7.80 -0.38
N ALA A 121 -3.39 -9.02 -0.79
CA ALA A 121 -2.61 -10.24 -0.53
C ALA A 121 -1.60 -10.57 -1.65
N LEU A 122 -1.28 -9.61 -2.53
CA LEU A 122 -0.25 -9.78 -3.54
C LEU A 122 1.13 -9.93 -2.89
N GLU A 123 1.83 -11.02 -3.19
CA GLU A 123 3.18 -11.27 -2.70
C GLU A 123 4.18 -11.24 -3.85
N PRO A 124 5.39 -10.69 -3.64
CA PRO A 124 6.42 -10.71 -4.66
C PRO A 124 6.97 -12.12 -4.87
N GLU A 125 7.20 -12.51 -6.12
CA GLU A 125 7.89 -13.76 -6.44
C GLU A 125 9.34 -13.74 -5.95
N LYS A 126 9.96 -12.55 -5.98
CA LYS A 126 11.32 -12.33 -5.44
C LYS A 126 11.24 -11.91 -3.97
N PRO A 127 11.86 -12.64 -3.03
CA PRO A 127 11.92 -12.24 -1.64
C PRO A 127 12.50 -10.84 -1.44
N PHE A 128 12.05 -10.16 -0.38
CA PHE A 128 12.53 -8.82 0.01
C PHE A 128 12.25 -7.69 -1.00
N TRP A 129 11.39 -7.95 -1.97
CA TRP A 129 11.00 -6.98 -2.98
C TRP A 129 9.76 -6.20 -2.54
N ARG A 130 9.89 -4.88 -2.42
CA ARG A 130 8.79 -4.00 -2.00
C ARG A 130 8.01 -3.50 -3.20
N PHE A 131 6.69 -3.61 -3.13
CA PHE A 131 5.79 -2.99 -4.10
C PHE A 131 5.88 -1.46 -4.01
N MET A 132 6.19 -0.81 -5.12
CA MET A 132 6.30 0.64 -5.21
C MET A 132 5.78 1.13 -6.55
N LYS A 133 5.17 2.31 -6.56
CA LYS A 133 4.84 3.08 -7.76
C LYS A 133 5.74 4.32 -7.81
N ARG A 134 6.48 4.53 -8.90
CA ARG A 134 7.32 5.74 -9.09
C ARG A 134 6.71 6.67 -10.12
N ASP A 135 6.23 6.14 -11.23
CA ASP A 135 5.58 6.92 -12.28
C ASP A 135 4.06 6.87 -12.09
N VAL A 136 3.50 7.91 -11.48
CA VAL A 136 2.06 7.96 -11.19
C VAL A 136 1.17 8.18 -12.43
N GLU A 137 1.77 8.56 -13.57
CA GLU A 137 1.03 8.85 -14.81
C GLU A 137 0.59 7.59 -15.55
N THR A 138 1.13 6.43 -15.17
CA THR A 138 0.77 5.12 -15.74
C THR A 138 0.02 4.26 -14.72
N PRO A 139 -1.00 3.48 -15.12
CA PRO A 139 -1.64 2.52 -14.22
C PRO A 139 -0.78 1.29 -13.99
N PHE A 140 -1.14 0.50 -12.98
CA PHE A 140 -0.78 -0.93 -12.97
C PHE A 140 -1.90 -1.76 -13.58
N ALA A 141 -1.54 -2.69 -14.46
CA ALA A 141 -2.45 -3.69 -15.00
C ALA A 141 -2.42 -4.95 -14.13
N VAL A 142 -3.55 -5.25 -13.48
CA VAL A 142 -3.73 -6.47 -12.70
C VAL A 142 -4.42 -7.51 -13.58
N GLU A 143 -3.68 -8.53 -13.96
CA GLU A 143 -4.21 -9.67 -14.70
C GLU A 143 -5.01 -10.56 -13.77
N LEU A 144 -6.27 -10.79 -14.11
CA LEU A 144 -7.21 -11.61 -13.36
C LEU A 144 -7.54 -12.87 -14.16
N GLU A 145 -7.36 -14.04 -13.55
CA GLU A 145 -7.59 -15.35 -14.17
C GLU A 145 -8.55 -16.20 -13.34
N VAL A 146 -9.49 -16.87 -14.02
CA VAL A 146 -10.36 -17.90 -13.43
C VAL A 146 -9.87 -19.24 -13.91
N LEU A 147 -9.41 -20.08 -12.98
CA LEU A 147 -8.89 -21.41 -13.25
C LEU A 147 -9.87 -22.47 -12.76
N GLU A 148 -9.98 -23.58 -13.49
CA GLU A 148 -10.83 -24.71 -13.12
C GLU A 148 -10.27 -25.48 -11.92
N GLY A 149 -11.10 -25.74 -10.91
CA GLY A 149 -10.75 -26.60 -9.78
C GLY A 149 -9.96 -25.90 -8.66
N HIS A 150 -9.58 -26.72 -7.67
CA HIS A 150 -8.85 -26.32 -6.45
C HIS A 150 -7.48 -27.00 -6.33
N GLU A 151 -7.10 -27.77 -7.35
CA GLU A 151 -5.84 -28.50 -7.35
C GLU A 151 -4.64 -27.55 -7.23
N PRO A 152 -3.53 -27.99 -6.62
CA PRO A 152 -2.31 -27.17 -6.50
C PRO A 152 -1.72 -26.77 -7.86
N GLU A 153 -1.87 -27.64 -8.87
CA GLU A 153 -1.47 -27.35 -10.24
C GLU A 153 -2.50 -26.43 -10.92
N ALA A 154 -2.01 -25.53 -11.78
CA ALA A 154 -2.90 -24.61 -12.49
C ALA A 154 -3.87 -25.39 -13.38
N GLY A 155 -5.14 -25.42 -12.98
CA GLY A 155 -6.21 -25.97 -13.80
C GLY A 155 -6.41 -25.19 -15.09
N ARG A 156 -7.28 -25.73 -15.97
CA ARG A 156 -7.60 -25.10 -17.25
C ARG A 156 -8.12 -23.68 -17.04
N LEU A 157 -7.61 -22.73 -17.83
CA LEU A 157 -8.09 -21.34 -17.84
C LEU A 157 -9.53 -21.28 -18.37
N LEU A 158 -10.45 -20.74 -17.56
CA LEU A 158 -11.86 -20.56 -17.87
C LEU A 158 -12.19 -19.16 -18.41
N GLY A 159 -11.40 -18.16 -18.01
CA GLY A 159 -11.55 -16.77 -18.45
C GLY A 159 -10.48 -15.86 -17.88
N ARG A 160 -10.25 -14.73 -18.54
CA ARG A 160 -9.28 -13.70 -18.12
C ARG A 160 -9.85 -12.29 -18.24
N ALA A 161 -9.36 -11.37 -17.43
CA ALA A 161 -9.60 -9.94 -17.53
C ALA A 161 -8.36 -9.17 -17.09
N VAL A 162 -8.32 -7.88 -17.42
CA VAL A 162 -7.30 -6.95 -16.91
C VAL A 162 -8.04 -5.85 -16.17
N LEU A 163 -7.62 -5.59 -14.93
CA LEU A 163 -8.08 -4.49 -14.11
C LEU A 163 -6.96 -3.44 -14.06
N GLU A 164 -7.17 -2.31 -14.72
CA GLU A 164 -6.23 -1.18 -14.66
C GLU A 164 -6.49 -0.34 -13.40
N ARG A 165 -5.41 -0.08 -12.67
CA ARG A 165 -5.41 0.61 -11.38
C ARG A 165 -4.56 1.87 -11.47
N ASP A 166 -5.24 3.02 -11.52
CA ASP A 166 -4.64 4.34 -11.74
C ASP A 166 -4.04 4.91 -10.45
N PHE A 167 -2.96 5.68 -10.57
CA PHE A 167 -2.39 6.46 -9.47
C PHE A 167 -2.66 7.96 -9.62
N LEU A 168 -2.98 8.41 -10.83
CA LEU A 168 -3.39 9.76 -11.12
C LEU A 168 -4.86 9.76 -11.56
N ARG A 169 -5.76 10.18 -10.65
CA ARG A 169 -7.20 10.22 -10.92
C ARG A 169 -7.51 11.18 -12.10
N PRO A 170 -8.49 10.87 -12.97
CA PRO A 170 -8.83 11.74 -14.10
C PRO A 170 -9.03 13.20 -13.70
N GLY A 171 -8.35 14.10 -14.43
CA GLY A 171 -8.42 15.55 -14.21
C GLY A 171 -7.47 16.09 -13.14
N VAL A 172 -6.82 15.24 -12.33
CA VAL A 172 -5.74 15.68 -11.44
C VAL A 172 -4.54 16.10 -12.30
N ARG A 173 -4.02 17.30 -12.06
CA ARG A 173 -2.86 17.84 -12.78
C ARG A 173 -1.60 17.59 -11.98
N ARG A 174 -0.58 17.00 -12.62
CA ARG A 174 0.76 16.82 -12.09
C ARG A 174 1.67 17.96 -12.55
N VAL A 175 2.30 18.67 -11.62
CA VAL A 175 3.15 19.84 -11.90
C VAL A 175 4.48 19.70 -11.16
N PRO A 176 5.58 19.34 -11.85
CA PRO A 176 6.91 19.34 -11.25
C PRO A 176 7.28 20.74 -10.75
N VAL A 177 7.84 20.82 -9.53
CA VAL A 177 8.21 22.09 -8.88
C VAL A 177 9.72 22.18 -8.74
N ARG A 178 10.31 23.21 -9.33
CA ARG A 178 11.74 23.52 -9.33
C ARG A 178 11.94 24.99 -8.96
N GLU A 179 11.40 25.39 -7.81
CA GLU A 179 11.39 26.78 -7.33
C GLU A 179 12.51 26.98 -6.30
N GLY A 180 13.49 27.81 -6.62
CA GLY A 180 14.67 27.97 -5.78
C GLY A 180 15.35 26.62 -5.47
N ARG A 181 15.48 26.30 -4.19
CA ARG A 181 16.06 25.03 -3.72
C ARG A 181 15.05 23.87 -3.74
N VAL A 182 13.75 24.18 -3.73
CA VAL A 182 12.68 23.19 -3.53
C VAL A 182 12.57 22.26 -4.73
N ARG A 183 12.64 20.95 -4.46
CA ARG A 183 12.40 19.90 -5.46
C ARG A 183 11.22 19.04 -5.03
N ALA A 184 10.14 19.15 -5.79
CA ALA A 184 8.87 18.54 -5.46
C ALA A 184 8.03 18.28 -6.70
N THR A 185 6.86 17.68 -6.51
CA THR A 185 5.79 17.59 -7.52
C THR A 185 4.48 17.97 -6.85
N LEU A 186 3.80 18.97 -7.41
CA LEU A 186 2.50 19.45 -6.97
C LEU A 186 1.39 18.75 -7.77
N PHE A 187 0.43 18.18 -7.07
CA PHE A 187 -0.79 17.63 -7.64
C PHE A 187 -1.97 18.54 -7.32
N LEU A 188 -2.72 18.92 -8.35
CA LEU A 188 -3.86 19.80 -8.23
C LEU A 188 -5.13 19.06 -8.66
N PRO A 189 -6.18 19.03 -7.82
CA PRO A 189 -7.47 18.45 -8.19
C PRO A 189 -8.07 19.15 -9.43
N PRO A 190 -8.99 18.48 -10.14
CA PRO A 190 -9.81 19.15 -11.15
C PRO A 190 -10.74 20.19 -10.50
N GLY A 191 -11.14 21.20 -11.27
CA GLY A 191 -12.07 22.24 -10.83
C GLY A 191 -11.42 23.61 -10.66
N PRO A 192 -12.19 24.63 -10.23
CA PRO A 192 -11.76 26.02 -10.22
C PRO A 192 -10.74 26.36 -9.11
N GLY A 193 -10.69 25.57 -8.04
CA GLY A 193 -9.92 25.89 -6.84
C GLY A 193 -10.43 27.16 -6.12
N PRO A 194 -9.66 27.69 -5.16
CA PRO A 194 -8.45 27.10 -4.60
C PRO A 194 -8.77 25.89 -3.70
N PHE A 195 -7.79 25.01 -3.53
CA PHE A 195 -7.92 23.75 -2.79
C PHE A 195 -7.16 23.82 -1.45
N PRO A 196 -7.61 23.09 -0.40
CA PRO A 196 -6.81 22.97 0.81
C PRO A 196 -5.46 22.28 0.49
N GLY A 197 -4.37 22.86 0.99
CA GLY A 197 -3.00 22.44 0.64
C GLY A 197 -2.41 21.46 1.65
N ILE A 198 -1.72 20.41 1.18
CA ILE A 198 -0.98 19.44 1.99
C ILE A 198 0.45 19.30 1.45
N ILE A 199 1.44 19.26 2.34
CA ILE A 199 2.79 18.78 1.99
C ILE A 199 2.94 17.32 2.47
N ASP A 200 3.35 16.46 1.55
CA ASP A 200 3.54 15.02 1.75
C ASP A 200 5.02 14.67 1.80
N ILE A 201 5.46 14.04 2.90
CA ILE A 201 6.88 13.73 3.17
C ILE A 201 7.04 12.25 3.56
N PHE A 202 7.90 11.56 2.82
CA PHE A 202 8.30 10.17 3.11
C PHE A 202 9.56 10.10 4.00
N GLY A 203 9.79 8.93 4.58
CA GLY A 203 10.99 8.66 5.38
C GLY A 203 12.26 8.44 4.57
N ILE A 204 13.23 7.77 5.21
CA ILE A 204 14.53 7.43 4.61
C ILE A 204 14.32 6.52 3.39
N GLY A 205 15.00 6.85 2.31
CA GLY A 205 14.95 6.19 1.01
C GLY A 205 15.48 7.12 -0.09
N GLY A 206 15.21 8.42 0.07
CA GLY A 206 15.58 9.47 -0.87
C GLY A 206 14.81 9.35 -2.19
N GLY A 207 15.12 10.27 -3.11
CA GLY A 207 14.31 10.41 -4.31
C GLY A 207 12.98 11.11 -4.00
N LEU A 208 12.03 10.97 -4.92
CA LEU A 208 10.68 11.50 -4.78
C LEU A 208 9.68 10.36 -4.96
N LEU A 209 8.78 10.21 -4.00
CA LEU A 209 7.64 9.28 -4.06
C LEU A 209 6.37 10.11 -4.19
N GLU A 210 5.65 9.92 -5.28
CA GLU A 210 4.53 10.78 -5.65
C GLU A 210 3.16 10.12 -5.41
N TYR A 211 3.12 8.79 -5.28
CA TYR A 211 1.88 8.02 -5.31
C TYR A 211 0.88 8.44 -4.23
N ARG A 212 1.32 8.70 -3.00
CA ARG A 212 0.42 9.12 -1.91
C ARG A 212 -0.15 10.52 -2.15
N ALA A 213 0.68 11.47 -2.56
CA ALA A 213 0.24 12.81 -2.92
C ALA A 213 -0.74 12.78 -4.11
N SER A 214 -0.44 12.01 -5.16
CA SER A 214 -1.31 11.91 -6.35
C SER A 214 -2.69 11.33 -6.04
N LEU A 215 -2.76 10.27 -5.22
CA LEU A 215 -4.03 9.69 -4.77
C LEU A 215 -4.80 10.68 -3.88
N MET A 216 -4.10 11.37 -2.95
CA MET A 216 -4.70 12.38 -2.08
C MET A 216 -5.32 13.56 -2.88
N ALA A 217 -4.70 13.96 -3.99
CA ALA A 217 -5.26 15.00 -4.85
C ALA A 217 -6.56 14.55 -5.55
N GLY A 218 -6.74 13.25 -5.76
CA GLY A 218 -8.01 12.66 -6.18
C GLY A 218 -9.15 12.88 -5.19
N HIS A 219 -8.83 13.21 -3.92
CA HIS A 219 -9.79 13.56 -2.87
C HIS A 219 -9.89 15.06 -2.61
N GLY A 220 -9.35 15.90 -3.50
CA GLY A 220 -9.66 17.34 -3.52
C GLY A 220 -8.72 18.24 -2.75
N PHE A 221 -7.54 17.72 -2.40
CA PHE A 221 -6.44 18.48 -1.80
C PHE A 221 -5.39 18.86 -2.84
N ALA A 222 -4.85 20.07 -2.79
CA ALA A 222 -3.62 20.40 -3.49
C ALA A 222 -2.45 19.78 -2.71
N THR A 223 -1.74 18.80 -3.27
CA THR A 223 -0.74 18.03 -2.53
C THR A 223 0.66 18.16 -3.12
N LEU A 224 1.64 18.50 -2.30
CA LEU A 224 3.04 18.63 -2.70
C LEU A 224 3.83 17.43 -2.19
N ALA A 225 4.18 16.50 -3.08
CA ALA A 225 5.17 15.48 -2.78
C ALA A 225 6.54 16.15 -2.70
N LEU A 226 7.17 16.16 -1.52
CA LEU A 226 8.40 16.91 -1.27
C LEU A 226 9.60 15.97 -1.10
N ALA A 227 10.58 16.09 -2.01
CA ALA A 227 11.89 15.47 -1.82
C ALA A 227 12.75 16.37 -0.93
N TYR A 228 13.70 15.79 -0.20
CA TYR A 228 14.63 16.55 0.64
C TYR A 228 16.07 16.04 0.59
N TYR A 229 16.33 14.90 -0.08
CA TYR A 229 17.66 14.41 -0.40
C TYR A 229 17.64 13.32 -1.48
N ASN A 230 18.80 13.06 -2.08
CA ASN A 230 19.04 12.04 -3.12
C ASN A 230 18.05 12.11 -4.29
N PHE A 231 17.70 13.32 -4.71
CA PHE A 231 16.81 13.60 -5.83
C PHE A 231 17.34 14.81 -6.59
N GLU A 232 17.59 14.64 -7.90
CA GLU A 232 18.16 15.68 -8.75
C GLU A 232 19.42 16.33 -8.15
N ASP A 233 19.38 17.65 -7.96
CA ASP A 233 20.43 18.52 -7.44
C ASP A 233 20.37 18.71 -5.90
N LEU A 234 19.46 18.03 -5.20
CA LEU A 234 19.50 17.95 -3.74
C LEU A 234 20.74 17.16 -3.24
N PRO A 235 21.16 17.38 -1.98
CA PRO A 235 22.25 16.62 -1.37
C PRO A 235 22.07 15.10 -1.55
N LYS A 236 23.14 14.38 -1.88
CA LYS A 236 23.07 12.91 -2.10
C LYS A 236 22.88 12.14 -0.81
N GLU A 237 23.48 12.61 0.27
CA GLU A 237 23.35 12.07 1.61
C GLU A 237 22.58 13.04 2.51
N LEU A 238 22.00 12.49 3.57
CA LEU A 238 21.29 13.26 4.58
C LEU A 238 22.11 13.25 5.86
N ASP A 239 22.96 14.26 6.06
CA ASP A 239 23.83 14.37 7.26
C ASP A 239 23.17 15.16 8.38
N SER A 240 22.33 16.12 8.02
CA SER A 240 21.52 16.95 8.92
C SER A 240 20.19 17.31 8.27
N ILE A 241 19.25 17.79 9.07
CA ILE A 241 17.94 18.26 8.60
C ILE A 241 17.88 19.78 8.84
N ASP A 242 17.98 20.55 7.77
CA ASP A 242 17.80 22.01 7.80
C ASP A 242 16.34 22.36 7.49
N LEU A 243 15.61 22.84 8.51
CA LEU A 243 14.20 23.20 8.36
C LEU A 243 13.98 24.44 7.49
N ALA A 244 15.00 25.26 7.20
CA ALA A 244 14.85 26.38 6.28
C ALA A 244 14.42 25.90 4.87
N TYR A 245 14.90 24.73 4.42
CA TYR A 245 14.46 24.11 3.16
C TYR A 245 12.95 23.83 3.15
N PHE A 246 12.41 23.33 4.26
CA PHE A 246 11.00 22.99 4.38
C PHE A 246 10.14 24.25 4.53
N GLU A 247 10.65 25.31 5.18
CA GLU A 247 9.99 26.62 5.24
C GLU A 247 9.82 27.22 3.83
N GLU A 248 10.81 27.10 2.94
CA GLU A 248 10.70 27.50 1.53
C GLU A 248 9.56 26.74 0.81
N ALA A 249 9.41 25.43 1.06
CA ALA A 249 8.32 24.64 0.48
C ALA A 249 6.92 25.05 1.02
N VAL A 250 6.83 25.39 2.31
CA VAL A 250 5.59 25.98 2.88
C VAL A 250 5.25 27.30 2.22
N CYS A 251 6.24 28.19 2.05
CA CYS A 251 6.06 29.47 1.39
C CYS A 251 5.59 29.30 -0.06
N TYR A 252 6.22 28.40 -0.83
CA TYR A 252 5.79 28.06 -2.18
C TYR A 252 4.31 27.65 -2.23
N MET A 253 3.89 26.72 -1.35
CA MET A 253 2.50 26.27 -1.31
C MET A 253 1.53 27.40 -0.97
N LEU A 254 1.84 28.23 0.03
CA LEU A 254 0.94 29.31 0.45
C LEU A 254 0.84 30.47 -0.55
N GLN A 255 1.85 30.64 -1.41
CA GLN A 255 1.85 31.65 -2.48
C GLN A 255 1.17 31.14 -3.76
N HIS A 256 0.95 29.83 -3.90
CA HIS A 256 0.36 29.25 -5.09
C HIS A 256 -1.14 29.61 -5.18
N SER A 257 -1.57 30.21 -6.30
CA SER A 257 -2.94 30.76 -6.47
C SER A 257 -4.07 29.74 -6.34
N GLN A 258 -3.77 28.45 -6.53
CA GLN A 258 -4.72 27.34 -6.39
C GLN A 258 -4.71 26.69 -4.99
N VAL A 259 -3.95 27.23 -4.03
CA VAL A 259 -3.92 26.75 -2.64
C VAL A 259 -4.66 27.74 -1.75
N LYS A 260 -5.58 27.23 -0.93
CA LYS A 260 -6.58 28.03 -0.21
C LYS A 260 -6.01 28.85 0.95
N GLY A 261 -5.02 28.30 1.67
CA GLY A 261 -4.53 28.89 2.92
C GLY A 261 -5.62 28.94 4.03
N PRO A 262 -5.38 29.66 5.15
CA PRO A 262 -4.19 30.48 5.45
C PRO A 262 -2.97 29.66 5.90
N GLY A 263 -3.14 28.38 6.21
CA GLY A 263 -2.05 27.44 6.50
C GLY A 263 -2.16 26.18 5.64
N ILE A 264 -1.24 25.24 5.86
CA ILE A 264 -1.19 23.95 5.15
C ILE A 264 -1.33 22.77 6.11
N GLY A 265 -1.77 21.64 5.57
CA GLY A 265 -1.62 20.33 6.20
C GLY A 265 -0.24 19.74 5.97
N LEU A 266 0.23 18.92 6.91
CA LEU A 266 1.44 18.12 6.79
C LEU A 266 1.11 16.63 6.94
N LEU A 267 1.53 15.81 5.99
CA LEU A 267 1.37 14.36 6.03
C LEU A 267 2.76 13.70 5.95
N GLY A 268 3.16 13.04 7.04
CA GLY A 268 4.47 12.41 7.12
C GLY A 268 4.39 10.93 7.51
N ILE A 269 5.32 10.13 7.01
CA ILE A 269 5.57 8.76 7.48
C ILE A 269 7.03 8.57 7.89
N SER A 270 7.29 7.82 8.96
CA SER A 270 8.66 7.51 9.41
C SER A 270 9.45 8.80 9.71
N LEU A 271 10.67 8.95 9.18
CA LEU A 271 11.42 10.21 9.31
C LEU A 271 10.65 11.43 8.73
N GLY A 272 9.82 11.23 7.71
CA GLY A 272 8.96 12.29 7.17
C GLY A 272 7.96 12.81 8.21
N ALA A 273 7.45 11.93 9.08
CA ALA A 273 6.58 12.32 10.19
C ALA A 273 7.33 13.17 11.22
N ASP A 274 8.57 12.81 11.56
CA ASP A 274 9.41 13.60 12.49
C ASP A 274 9.75 14.98 11.91
N ILE A 275 9.96 15.07 10.60
CA ILE A 275 10.11 16.35 9.90
C ILE A 275 8.80 17.16 10.01
N CYS A 276 7.64 16.56 9.73
CA CYS A 276 6.35 17.23 9.86
C CYS A 276 6.09 17.75 11.29
N LEU A 277 6.39 16.96 12.32
CA LEU A 277 6.28 17.38 13.72
C LEU A 277 7.23 18.54 14.04
N SER A 278 8.43 18.53 13.47
CA SER A 278 9.41 19.62 13.65
C SER A 278 8.94 20.91 12.96
N MET A 279 8.41 20.81 11.73
CA MET A 279 7.79 21.93 11.02
C MET A 279 6.60 22.49 11.80
N ALA A 280 5.69 21.64 12.29
CA ALA A 280 4.54 22.04 13.07
C ALA A 280 4.93 22.79 14.35
N SER A 281 6.00 22.35 15.01
CA SER A 281 6.52 22.95 16.24
C SER A 281 7.17 24.33 16.04
N LEU A 282 7.73 24.59 14.85
CA LEU A 282 8.62 25.72 14.62
C LEU A 282 8.10 26.74 13.62
N PHE A 283 7.10 26.39 12.80
CA PHE A 283 6.49 27.27 11.81
C PHE A 283 5.09 27.74 12.25
N LYS A 284 4.67 28.92 11.77
CA LYS A 284 3.36 29.50 12.13
C LYS A 284 2.20 29.01 11.26
N ASN A 285 2.45 28.71 9.99
CA ASN A 285 1.39 28.49 8.99
C ASN A 285 1.04 27.01 8.79
N ILE A 286 1.15 26.21 9.85
CA ILE A 286 0.79 24.79 9.84
C ILE A 286 -0.57 24.63 10.52
N SER A 287 -1.58 24.26 9.72
CA SER A 287 -2.97 24.15 10.18
C SER A 287 -3.31 22.79 10.75
N ALA A 288 -2.66 21.72 10.31
CA ALA A 288 -2.92 20.35 10.77
C ALA A 288 -1.74 19.43 10.44
N THR A 289 -1.42 18.46 11.29
CA THR A 289 -0.32 17.52 11.06
C THR A 289 -0.76 16.08 11.29
N VAL A 290 -0.46 15.18 10.35
CA VAL A 290 -0.60 13.74 10.52
C VAL A 290 0.78 13.08 10.54
N SER A 291 1.04 12.35 11.62
CA SER A 291 2.27 11.58 11.86
C SER A 291 1.96 10.08 11.77
N ILE A 292 2.43 9.42 10.73
CA ILE A 292 2.30 7.97 10.55
C ILE A 292 3.61 7.30 10.99
N ASN A 293 3.56 6.51 12.07
CA ASN A 293 4.74 5.83 12.62
C ASN A 293 5.95 6.77 12.81
N GLY A 294 5.68 8.02 13.22
CA GLY A 294 6.72 8.99 13.61
C GLY A 294 7.26 8.69 15.00
N SER A 295 8.48 9.14 15.27
CA SER A 295 9.12 9.00 16.58
C SER A 295 8.92 10.21 17.50
N GLY A 296 8.71 11.42 16.97
CA GLY A 296 8.69 12.63 17.79
C GLY A 296 10.06 13.00 18.38
N PHE A 297 11.14 12.37 17.91
CA PHE A 297 12.51 12.65 18.32
C PHE A 297 13.39 12.97 17.11
N SER A 298 14.35 13.86 17.32
CA SER A 298 15.53 13.96 16.46
C SER A 298 16.33 12.66 16.59
N GLY A 299 16.19 11.77 15.59
CA GLY A 299 16.73 10.41 15.63
C GLY A 299 18.25 10.36 15.44
N ASN A 300 18.68 10.04 14.22
CA ASN A 300 20.09 9.84 13.88
C ASN A 300 20.74 11.05 13.19
N ARG A 301 19.95 12.10 12.95
CA ARG A 301 20.35 13.31 12.22
C ARG A 301 19.91 14.52 13.02
N PRO A 302 20.81 15.45 13.35
CA PRO A 302 20.44 16.65 14.06
C PRO A 302 19.51 17.51 13.20
N ILE A 303 18.58 18.20 13.86
CA ILE A 303 17.62 19.11 13.22
C ILE A 303 18.01 20.55 13.56
N TYR A 304 18.08 21.39 12.54
CA TYR A 304 18.44 22.80 12.65
C TYR A 304 17.31 23.68 12.14
N TYR A 305 17.06 24.79 12.85
CA TYR A 305 16.21 25.87 12.36
C TYR A 305 16.63 27.19 12.97
N LYS A 306 17.25 28.07 12.17
CA LYS A 306 17.83 29.34 12.64
C LYS A 306 18.78 29.06 13.82
N GLN A 307 18.56 29.62 15.00
CA GLN A 307 19.37 29.37 16.20
C GLN A 307 18.93 28.13 16.99
N THR A 308 17.86 27.45 16.58
CA THR A 308 17.37 26.23 17.23
C THR A 308 18.15 25.02 16.72
N TYR A 309 18.63 24.21 17.66
CA TYR A 309 19.32 22.96 17.42
C TYR A 309 18.68 21.86 18.25
N LEU A 310 18.29 20.75 17.62
CA LEU A 310 17.83 19.54 18.29
C LEU A 310 18.91 18.46 18.18
N PRO A 311 19.53 18.03 19.30
CA PRO A 311 20.53 16.98 19.29
C PRO A 311 19.92 15.64 18.88
N THR A 312 20.76 14.71 18.45
CA THR A 312 20.34 13.36 18.08
C THR A 312 20.17 12.48 19.31
N LEU A 313 19.11 11.66 19.32
CA LEU A 313 18.94 10.58 20.29
C LEU A 313 20.05 9.52 20.15
N GLY A 314 20.46 9.25 18.91
CA GLY A 314 21.49 8.27 18.58
C GLY A 314 20.99 6.82 18.62
N PHE A 315 21.90 5.90 18.29
CA PHE A 315 21.60 4.47 18.16
C PHE A 315 22.84 3.61 18.47
N ASP A 316 22.59 2.34 18.77
CA ASP A 316 23.59 1.30 19.00
C ASP A 316 23.25 0.04 18.20
N LEU A 317 24.04 -0.25 17.16
CA LEU A 317 23.83 -1.42 16.29
C LEU A 317 24.04 -2.76 17.02
N ARG A 318 24.67 -2.76 18.20
CA ARG A 318 24.80 -3.98 19.02
C ARG A 318 23.46 -4.46 19.59
N ARG A 319 22.42 -3.61 19.57
CA ARG A 319 21.06 -3.93 19.98
C ARG A 319 20.21 -4.59 18.87
N ILE A 320 20.77 -4.78 17.67
CA ILE A 320 20.11 -5.53 16.60
C ILE A 320 19.87 -6.97 17.08
N LYS A 321 18.65 -7.47 16.85
CA LYS A 321 18.31 -8.87 17.06
C LYS A 321 18.31 -9.61 15.73
N VAL A 322 18.59 -10.91 15.77
CA VAL A 322 18.50 -11.79 14.61
C VAL A 322 17.35 -12.75 14.83
N THR A 323 16.37 -12.73 13.93
CA THR A 323 15.23 -13.65 13.98
C THR A 323 15.68 -15.07 13.61
N PHE A 324 14.84 -16.08 13.88
CA PHE A 324 15.13 -17.48 13.50
C PHE A 324 15.34 -17.67 11.99
N SER A 325 14.74 -16.82 11.15
CA SER A 325 14.91 -16.83 9.70
C SER A 325 16.16 -16.09 9.21
N GLY A 326 16.98 -15.56 10.12
CA GLY A 326 18.19 -14.81 9.80
C GLY A 326 17.97 -13.36 9.35
N ILE A 327 16.72 -12.88 9.37
CA ILE A 327 16.37 -11.48 9.09
C ILE A 327 16.65 -10.65 10.35
N LEU A 328 17.15 -9.43 10.17
CA LEU A 328 17.44 -8.53 11.29
C LEU A 328 16.18 -7.84 11.81
N ASP A 329 16.11 -7.65 13.12
CA ASP A 329 15.13 -6.82 13.79
C ASP A 329 15.85 -5.64 14.44
N ILE A 330 15.45 -4.43 14.03
CA ILE A 330 16.11 -3.17 14.39
C ILE A 330 15.30 -2.33 15.37
N VAL A 331 14.16 -2.84 15.85
CA VAL A 331 13.21 -2.07 16.68
C VAL A 331 13.85 -1.42 17.92
N ASP A 332 14.91 -2.03 18.45
CA ASP A 332 15.61 -1.62 19.68
C ASP A 332 16.96 -0.92 19.45
N ILE A 333 17.32 -0.57 18.22
CA ILE A 333 18.64 0.06 17.97
C ILE A 333 18.74 1.48 18.50
N ARG A 334 17.62 2.21 18.61
CA ARG A 334 17.65 3.59 19.13
C ARG A 334 18.02 3.58 20.62
N ASN A 335 18.74 4.62 21.04
CA ASN A 335 19.05 4.81 22.45
C ASN A 335 17.77 5.03 23.27
N ASP A 336 17.85 4.70 24.55
CA ASP A 336 16.73 4.84 25.48
C ASP A 336 16.34 6.32 25.62
N THR A 337 15.05 6.62 25.64
CA THR A 337 14.51 7.98 25.82
C THR A 337 14.55 8.40 27.28
N ILE A 338 15.75 8.46 27.87
CA ILE A 338 15.95 8.86 29.27
C ILE A 338 15.32 10.25 29.49
N GLY A 339 14.52 10.38 30.55
CA GLY A 339 13.74 11.58 30.82
C GLY A 339 12.38 11.65 30.13
N GLY A 340 12.03 10.64 29.30
CA GLY A 340 10.73 10.57 28.62
C GLY A 340 10.46 11.81 27.80
N CYS A 341 9.39 12.54 28.13
CA CYS A 341 9.01 13.77 27.46
C CYS A 341 9.93 14.97 27.72
N GLU A 342 10.88 14.90 28.66
CA GLU A 342 11.88 15.95 28.90
C GLU A 342 13.24 15.66 28.26
N ASN A 343 13.34 14.61 27.45
CA ASN A 343 14.56 14.28 26.75
C ASN A 343 14.97 15.41 25.77
N PRO A 344 16.25 15.82 25.72
CA PRO A 344 16.70 16.96 24.91
C PRO A 344 16.58 16.74 23.40
N SER A 345 16.45 15.49 22.94
CA SER A 345 16.27 15.17 21.52
C SER A 345 14.80 15.17 21.10
N MET A 346 13.86 15.35 22.04
CA MET A 346 12.44 15.37 21.74
C MET A 346 12.09 16.63 20.94
N ILE A 347 11.28 16.44 19.90
CA ILE A 347 10.73 17.56 19.13
C ILE A 347 9.75 18.32 20.03
N PRO A 348 9.84 19.65 20.13
CA PRO A 348 9.02 20.45 21.04
C PRO A 348 7.59 20.65 20.51
N ILE A 349 6.86 19.54 20.34
CA ILE A 349 5.50 19.49 19.78
C ILE A 349 4.48 20.28 20.59
N GLU A 350 4.78 20.60 21.86
CA GLU A 350 4.02 21.56 22.65
C GLU A 350 3.99 22.96 22.04
N LYS A 351 4.85 23.27 21.07
CA LYS A 351 4.83 24.56 20.35
C LYS A 351 3.93 24.57 19.13
N ALA A 352 3.48 23.41 18.66
CA ALA A 352 2.63 23.32 17.48
C ALA A 352 1.27 23.99 17.69
N LEU A 353 0.85 24.85 16.74
CA LEU A 353 -0.41 25.59 16.86
C LEU A 353 -1.62 24.79 16.36
N GLY A 354 -1.43 24.01 15.29
CA GLY A 354 -2.47 23.14 14.73
C GLY A 354 -2.59 21.81 15.46
N PRO A 355 -3.74 21.12 15.35
CA PRO A 355 -3.92 19.77 15.86
C PRO A 355 -2.98 18.77 15.19
N ILE A 356 -2.67 17.71 15.92
CA ILE A 356 -1.80 16.62 15.47
C ILE A 356 -2.54 15.30 15.65
N LEU A 357 -2.58 14.49 14.59
CA LEU A 357 -3.05 13.11 14.61
C LEU A 357 -1.87 12.16 14.48
N PHE A 358 -1.74 11.23 15.41
CA PHE A 358 -0.79 10.11 15.30
C PHE A 358 -1.52 8.85 14.84
N ILE A 359 -0.95 8.20 13.84
CA ILE A 359 -1.35 6.87 13.38
C ILE A 359 -0.17 5.94 13.61
N VAL A 360 -0.39 4.88 14.40
CA VAL A 360 0.67 3.95 14.79
C VAL A 360 0.31 2.51 14.47
N GLY A 361 1.28 1.78 13.92
CA GLY A 361 1.26 0.33 13.86
C GLY A 361 1.81 -0.25 15.16
N GLN A 362 1.05 -1.11 15.83
CA GLN A 362 1.49 -1.73 17.10
C GLN A 362 2.55 -2.80 16.90
N ASP A 363 2.73 -3.28 15.67
CA ASP A 363 3.75 -4.25 15.27
C ASP A 363 4.87 -3.57 14.47
N ASP A 364 5.14 -2.29 14.72
CA ASP A 364 6.23 -1.57 14.05
C ASP A 364 7.61 -2.08 14.53
N HIS A 365 8.34 -2.71 13.61
CA HIS A 365 9.69 -3.24 13.85
C HIS A 365 10.83 -2.34 13.36
N ASN A 366 10.53 -1.17 12.78
CA ASN A 366 11.56 -0.16 12.52
C ASN A 366 11.94 0.57 13.82
N TRP A 367 10.94 0.93 14.62
CA TRP A 367 11.10 1.52 15.95
C TRP A 367 9.79 1.45 16.74
N ARG A 368 9.83 1.83 18.02
CA ARG A 368 8.69 1.75 18.94
C ARG A 368 7.67 2.89 18.77
N SER A 369 6.97 2.94 17.63
CA SER A 369 6.04 4.02 17.27
C SER A 369 4.94 4.28 18.31
N GLU A 370 4.35 3.24 18.89
CA GLU A 370 3.31 3.41 19.93
C GLU A 370 3.86 4.05 21.22
N LEU A 371 5.04 3.61 21.69
CA LEU A 371 5.72 4.22 22.83
C LEU A 371 6.02 5.71 22.56
N TYR A 372 6.49 6.02 21.37
CA TYR A 372 6.78 7.39 20.97
C TYR A 372 5.54 8.28 20.92
N ALA A 373 4.41 7.78 20.41
CA ALA A 373 3.15 8.51 20.42
C ALA A 373 2.65 8.77 21.86
N GLN A 374 2.85 7.82 22.79
CA GLN A 374 2.52 8.02 24.20
C GLN A 374 3.39 9.10 24.85
N ILE A 375 4.71 9.07 24.66
CA ILE A 375 5.64 10.10 25.16
C ILE A 375 5.29 11.48 24.57
N ALA A 376 4.93 11.53 23.28
CA ALA A 376 4.44 12.74 22.62
C ALA A 376 3.16 13.29 23.29
N SER A 377 2.20 12.41 23.60
CA SER A 377 1.00 12.81 24.35
C SER A 377 1.35 13.36 25.74
N GLU A 378 2.29 12.73 26.45
CA GLU A 378 2.76 13.21 27.77
C GLU A 378 3.38 14.60 27.67
N ARG A 379 4.20 14.87 26.64
CA ARG A 379 4.79 16.21 26.40
C ARG A 379 3.72 17.28 26.27
N LEU A 380 2.68 17.03 25.48
CA LEU A 380 1.57 17.96 25.29
C LEU A 380 0.84 18.23 26.61
N GLN A 381 0.51 17.17 27.35
CA GLN A 381 -0.19 17.29 28.62
C GLN A 381 0.64 18.01 29.69
N ALA A 382 1.94 17.75 29.76
CA ALA A 382 2.87 18.42 30.67
C ALA A 382 2.95 19.95 30.42
N HIS A 383 2.66 20.38 29.20
CA HIS A 383 2.62 21.79 28.80
C HIS A 383 1.18 22.35 28.69
N GLY A 384 0.21 21.70 29.32
CA GLY A 384 -1.17 22.18 29.43
C GLY A 384 -1.98 22.12 28.13
N LYS A 385 -1.54 21.34 27.14
CA LYS A 385 -2.29 21.10 25.90
C LYS A 385 -3.21 19.89 26.01
N GLU A 386 -4.20 19.85 25.13
CA GLU A 386 -5.10 18.70 25.01
C GLU A 386 -4.34 17.42 24.71
N LYS A 387 -4.92 16.30 25.13
CA LYS A 387 -4.37 14.97 24.87
C LYS A 387 -4.33 14.72 23.37
N LEU A 388 -3.22 14.15 22.91
CA LEU A 388 -3.00 13.81 21.51
C LEU A 388 -4.02 12.79 21.00
N GLU A 389 -4.52 12.98 19.79
CA GLU A 389 -5.31 11.97 19.09
C GLU A 389 -4.36 10.90 18.53
N ILE A 390 -4.48 9.66 19.03
CA ILE A 390 -3.65 8.52 18.63
C ILE A 390 -4.56 7.39 18.18
N ILE A 391 -4.32 6.88 16.98
CA ILE A 391 -4.99 5.70 16.43
C ILE A 391 -3.95 4.58 16.32
N SER A 392 -4.12 3.54 17.14
CA SER A 392 -3.25 2.36 17.17
C SER A 392 -3.90 1.19 16.43
N TYR A 393 -3.17 0.62 15.46
CA TYR A 393 -3.63 -0.53 14.70
C TYR A 393 -2.85 -1.81 15.10
N PRO A 394 -3.53 -2.84 15.62
CA PRO A 394 -2.91 -4.13 15.94
C PRO A 394 -2.48 -4.86 14.66
N GLY A 395 -1.41 -5.66 14.73
CA GLY A 395 -0.90 -6.45 13.61
C GLY A 395 -0.52 -5.61 12.39
N THR A 396 -0.11 -4.36 12.61
CA THR A 396 0.24 -3.38 11.57
C THR A 396 1.66 -2.91 11.81
N GLY A 397 2.49 -2.98 10.77
CA GLY A 397 3.91 -2.64 10.81
C GLY A 397 4.23 -1.20 10.43
N HIS A 398 5.49 -0.98 10.07
CA HIS A 398 6.04 0.35 9.84
C HIS A 398 5.46 1.07 8.60
N TYR A 399 5.29 0.35 7.49
CA TYR A 399 4.86 0.94 6.21
C TYR A 399 3.34 0.91 6.05
N ILE A 400 2.65 1.85 6.70
CA ILE A 400 1.22 2.11 6.47
C ILE A 400 1.09 2.96 5.19
N GLU A 401 0.97 2.28 4.06
CA GLU A 401 0.80 2.87 2.73
C GLU A 401 -0.68 3.19 2.44
N PRO A 402 -1.02 3.88 1.32
CA PRO A 402 -2.40 3.97 0.87
C PRO A 402 -3.08 2.60 0.71
N PRO A 403 -4.43 2.56 0.67
CA PRO A 403 -5.19 1.31 0.62
C PRO A 403 -4.73 0.34 -0.48
N TYR A 404 -4.82 -0.95 -0.18
CA TYR A 404 -4.52 -2.06 -1.08
C TYR A 404 -3.07 -2.20 -1.56
N PHE A 405 -2.15 -1.32 -1.13
CA PHE A 405 -0.72 -1.59 -1.25
C PHE A 405 -0.38 -2.87 -0.47
N PRO A 406 0.25 -3.88 -1.09
CA PRO A 406 0.55 -5.12 -0.39
C PRO A 406 1.60 -4.92 0.68
N LEU A 407 1.46 -5.66 1.78
CA LEU A 407 2.44 -5.65 2.87
C LEU A 407 3.82 -6.08 2.36
N CYS A 408 4.86 -5.34 2.75
CA CYS A 408 6.24 -5.75 2.61
C CYS A 408 6.81 -6.09 4.00
N PRO A 409 6.75 -7.36 4.44
CA PRO A 409 7.11 -7.73 5.82
C PRO A 409 8.61 -7.59 6.10
N ALA A 410 9.44 -7.70 5.07
CA ALA A 410 10.89 -7.49 5.16
C ALA A 410 11.46 -6.95 3.84
N SER A 411 12.46 -6.08 3.92
CA SER A 411 13.25 -5.63 2.77
C SER A 411 14.63 -5.14 3.17
N VAL A 412 15.49 -4.85 2.20
CA VAL A 412 16.84 -4.32 2.48
C VAL A 412 16.73 -2.90 3.05
N HIS A 413 17.16 -2.73 4.30
CA HIS A 413 17.24 -1.41 4.92
C HIS A 413 18.37 -0.60 4.30
N LYS A 414 18.05 0.55 3.69
CA LYS A 414 19.01 1.35 2.89
C LYS A 414 20.31 1.67 3.62
N LEU A 415 20.25 2.03 4.90
CA LEU A 415 21.43 2.42 5.68
C LEU A 415 22.26 1.24 6.20
N LEU A 416 21.62 0.09 6.47
CA LEU A 416 22.31 -1.08 7.02
C LEU A 416 22.76 -2.02 5.91
N ASN A 417 22.22 -1.84 4.70
CA ASN A 417 22.41 -2.69 3.54
C ASN A 417 22.19 -4.19 3.85
N LYS A 418 21.19 -4.48 4.70
CA LYS A 418 20.81 -5.83 5.15
C LYS A 418 19.28 -5.94 5.21
N PRO A 419 18.71 -7.14 4.99
CA PRO A 419 17.28 -7.37 5.19
C PRO A 419 16.87 -7.15 6.64
N VAL A 420 15.83 -6.33 6.86
CA VAL A 420 15.21 -6.12 8.16
C VAL A 420 13.71 -6.43 8.07
N ILE A 421 13.10 -6.80 9.19
CA ILE A 421 11.64 -6.89 9.32
C ILE A 421 11.04 -5.50 9.58
N TRP A 422 9.85 -5.28 9.04
CA TRP A 422 9.05 -4.05 9.22
C TRP A 422 7.80 -4.29 10.06
N GLY A 423 7.48 -5.56 10.31
CA GLY A 423 6.29 -6.04 10.99
C GLY A 423 5.01 -5.92 10.16
N GLY A 424 3.90 -6.27 10.78
CA GLY A 424 2.57 -6.32 10.18
C GLY A 424 2.15 -7.72 9.75
N GLU A 425 0.85 -7.98 9.82
CA GLU A 425 0.18 -9.18 9.35
C GLU A 425 -0.72 -8.82 8.16
N PRO A 426 -0.66 -9.53 7.01
CA PRO A 426 -1.25 -9.08 5.75
C PRO A 426 -2.71 -8.57 5.85
N ARG A 427 -3.58 -9.31 6.55
CA ARG A 427 -5.00 -8.97 6.72
C ARG A 427 -5.22 -7.81 7.69
N ALA A 428 -4.47 -7.76 8.79
CA ALA A 428 -4.63 -6.70 9.79
C ALA A 428 -4.07 -5.39 9.24
N HIS A 429 -2.89 -5.45 8.62
CA HIS A 429 -2.21 -4.33 8.00
C HIS A 429 -3.01 -3.71 6.85
N SER A 430 -3.60 -4.53 5.97
CA SER A 430 -4.45 -4.03 4.88
C SER A 430 -5.67 -3.26 5.39
N LYS A 431 -6.34 -3.77 6.43
CA LYS A 431 -7.47 -3.06 7.07
C LYS A 431 -7.03 -1.76 7.75
N ALA A 432 -5.86 -1.75 8.36
CA ALA A 432 -5.27 -0.55 8.94
C ALA A 432 -4.99 0.51 7.88
N GLN A 433 -4.47 0.14 6.71
CA GLN A 433 -4.25 1.07 5.60
C GLN A 433 -5.57 1.67 5.09
N GLU A 434 -6.62 0.84 4.94
CA GLU A 434 -7.95 1.30 4.55
C GLU A 434 -8.56 2.28 5.55
N ASP A 435 -8.46 2.00 6.84
CA ASP A 435 -8.98 2.87 7.88
C ASP A 435 -8.14 4.14 8.03
N ALA A 436 -6.81 4.02 8.12
CA ALA A 436 -5.89 5.15 8.23
C ALA A 436 -6.11 6.17 7.12
N TRP A 437 -6.33 5.72 5.87
CA TRP A 437 -6.64 6.62 4.75
C TRP A 437 -7.92 7.43 5.00
N LYS A 438 -8.98 6.80 5.50
CA LYS A 438 -10.24 7.49 5.86
C LYS A 438 -10.04 8.47 7.01
N GLN A 439 -9.25 8.10 8.03
CA GLN A 439 -8.94 8.96 9.16
C GLN A 439 -8.16 10.21 8.72
N ILE A 440 -7.15 10.03 7.85
CA ILE A 440 -6.36 11.13 7.27
C ILE A 440 -7.27 12.10 6.49
N LEU A 441 -8.10 11.56 5.59
CA LEU A 441 -9.03 12.37 4.80
C LEU A 441 -10.01 13.15 5.69
N THR A 442 -10.58 12.49 6.69
CA THR A 442 -11.51 13.10 7.65
C THR A 442 -10.83 14.21 8.45
N PHE A 443 -9.62 13.95 8.95
CA PHE A 443 -8.83 14.89 9.71
C PHE A 443 -8.48 16.15 8.90
N PHE A 444 -8.00 16.00 7.67
CA PHE A 444 -7.69 17.15 6.83
C PHE A 444 -8.94 17.89 6.34
N CYS A 445 -10.04 17.20 6.04
CA CYS A 445 -11.32 17.87 5.74
C CYS A 445 -11.79 18.74 6.91
N LYS A 446 -11.66 18.24 8.14
CA LYS A 446 -12.04 18.96 9.36
C LYS A 446 -11.17 20.21 9.58
N HIS A 447 -9.86 20.12 9.38
CA HIS A 447 -8.93 21.16 9.79
C HIS A 447 -8.42 22.09 8.69
N LEU A 448 -8.52 21.69 7.42
CA LEU A 448 -8.19 22.52 6.25
C LEU A 448 -9.45 22.98 5.48
N GLY A 449 -10.60 22.41 5.84
CA GLY A 449 -11.89 22.61 5.19
C GLY A 449 -12.18 21.54 4.14
N SER A 450 -13.47 21.21 3.99
CA SER A 450 -13.91 20.22 3.00
C SER A 450 -13.58 20.71 1.58
N PRO A 451 -13.01 19.83 0.73
CA PRO A 451 -12.92 20.08 -0.70
C PRO A 451 -14.29 20.40 -1.29
N GLN A 452 -14.39 21.39 -2.18
CA GLN A 452 -15.65 21.68 -2.86
C GLN A 452 -16.02 20.52 -3.79
N ASN A 453 -17.13 19.82 -3.48
CA ASN A 453 -17.82 18.82 -4.29
C ASN A 453 -16.98 18.12 -5.37
N ILE A 454 -16.13 17.18 -4.95
CA ILE A 454 -15.86 16.03 -5.82
C ILE A 454 -17.10 15.18 -5.72
N ALA A 455 -17.90 15.14 -6.78
CA ALA A 455 -19.07 14.28 -6.85
C ALA A 455 -18.64 12.87 -6.44
N SER A 456 -19.10 12.41 -5.27
CA SER A 456 -18.90 11.02 -4.86
C SER A 456 -19.40 10.14 -6.01
N PRO A 457 -18.63 9.15 -6.47
CA PRO A 457 -19.21 8.12 -7.32
C PRO A 457 -20.35 7.50 -6.50
N LYS A 458 -21.56 7.58 -7.04
CA LYS A 458 -22.73 6.95 -6.42
C LYS A 458 -22.41 5.47 -6.25
N LEU A 459 -22.40 5.01 -5.00
CA LEU A 459 -22.33 3.60 -4.61
C LEU A 459 -23.44 2.79 -5.27
#